data_AF-A0A2G3JDS1-F1
#
_entry.id   AF-A0A2G3JDS1-F1
#
_cell.length_a   1.000
_cell.length_b   1.000
_cell.length_c   1.000
_cell.angle_alpha   90.00
_cell.angle_beta   90.00
_cell.angle_gamma   90.00
#
_symmetry.space_group_name_H-M   'P 1'
#
loop_
_entity.id
_entity.type
_entity.pdbx_description
1 polymer ?
#
loop_
_entity_poly.entity_id
_entity_poly.type
_entity_poly.pdbx_seq_one_letter_code
_entity_poly.pdbx_strand_id
1 'polypeptide(L)'
;MKLKTIAHSILFASLIAFSSSSFAAIIDVDFNTYAAGTLISDQIAGVTFSVLGGPGPSGAAAIDTLNESTKGLSNSTTGKYPTGSILDLKFTGLANLVNFTFNNYGDESTGRGATFYTAYDALGSVLESGNVGGGGSFSLAATGIADLRFNNNTNGTENWIFTLNTLKANVSPVPEPETYALMGLGLVGLFAARRRKAVSA
;
A
#
# COMPACT_ATOMS: atom_id res chain seq x y z
N MET A 1 69.19 -31.11 -2.82
CA MET A 1 68.93 -29.66 -2.74
C MET A 1 68.10 -29.21 -3.95
N LYS A 2 66.77 -29.19 -3.84
CA LYS A 2 65.85 -28.29 -4.58
C LYS A 2 64.60 -28.11 -3.72
N LEU A 3 64.22 -26.85 -3.53
CA LEU A 3 63.30 -26.32 -2.53
C LEU A 3 62.18 -25.56 -3.26
N LYS A 4 60.95 -25.64 -2.74
CA LYS A 4 59.74 -24.81 -3.03
C LYS A 4 59.07 -25.10 -4.40
N THR A 5 57.73 -25.11 -4.52
CA THR A 5 56.78 -24.09 -4.02
C THR A 5 55.36 -24.66 -3.84
N ILE A 6 54.78 -24.48 -2.65
CA ILE A 6 53.33 -24.64 -2.39
C ILE A 6 52.69 -23.28 -2.68
N ALA A 7 51.91 -23.18 -3.76
CA ALA A 7 51.15 -21.97 -4.08
C ALA A 7 49.70 -22.13 -3.61
N HIS A 8 49.40 -21.41 -2.53
CA HIS A 8 48.04 -21.09 -2.10
C HIS A 8 47.33 -20.26 -3.18
N SER A 9 46.07 -20.56 -3.46
CA SER A 9 45.15 -19.60 -4.08
C SER A 9 43.77 -19.80 -3.46
N ILE A 10 43.62 -19.12 -2.32
CA ILE A 10 42.35 -18.80 -1.68
C ILE A 10 41.60 -17.90 -2.66
N LEU A 11 40.65 -18.44 -3.42
CA LEU A 11 39.71 -17.60 -4.17
C LEU A 11 38.63 -17.11 -3.20
N PHE A 12 38.79 -15.86 -2.81
CA PHE A 12 37.92 -15.12 -1.90
C PHE A 12 36.49 -15.06 -2.46
N ALA A 13 35.54 -15.44 -1.62
CA ALA A 13 34.11 -15.30 -1.84
C ALA A 13 33.75 -13.82 -2.06
N SER A 14 33.16 -13.52 -3.21
CA SER A 14 32.52 -12.22 -3.50
C SER A 14 31.18 -12.48 -4.19
N LEU A 15 30.30 -13.21 -3.52
CA LEU A 15 28.86 -13.13 -3.80
C LEU A 15 28.34 -11.92 -3.03
N ILE A 16 28.33 -10.78 -3.70
CA ILE A 16 27.56 -9.62 -3.29
C ILE A 16 26.10 -10.08 -3.30
N ALA A 17 25.56 -10.37 -2.11
CA ALA A 17 24.13 -10.46 -1.92
C ALA A 17 23.59 -9.05 -2.18
N PHE A 18 22.99 -8.85 -3.35
CA PHE A 18 22.14 -7.69 -3.59
C PHE A 18 20.91 -7.87 -2.70
N SER A 19 21.00 -7.48 -1.43
CA SER A 19 19.82 -7.19 -0.63
C SER A 19 19.15 -5.99 -1.29
N SER A 20 17.97 -6.20 -1.88
CA SER A 20 17.07 -5.13 -2.27
C SER A 20 16.77 -4.30 -1.02
N SER A 21 17.48 -3.19 -0.83
CA SER A 21 17.11 -2.20 0.17
C SER A 21 15.81 -1.58 -0.29
N SER A 22 14.70 -1.98 0.32
CA SER A 22 13.43 -1.28 0.11
C SER A 22 13.57 0.12 0.72
N PHE A 23 13.37 1.15 -0.09
CA PHE A 23 13.46 2.54 0.35
C PHE A 23 12.10 2.98 0.90
N ALA A 24 12.11 3.85 1.91
CA ALA A 24 10.89 4.48 2.39
C ALA A 24 10.25 5.29 1.25
N ALA A 25 8.96 5.11 1.04
CA ALA A 25 8.20 5.86 0.04
C ALA A 25 7.48 7.03 0.72
N ILE A 26 7.69 8.24 0.22
CA ILE A 26 6.90 9.40 0.62
C ILE A 26 5.74 9.50 -0.36
N ILE A 27 4.54 9.42 0.17
CA ILE A 27 3.31 9.72 -0.56
C ILE A 27 3.00 11.19 -0.32
N ASP A 28 2.90 11.96 -1.40
CA ASP A 28 2.36 13.32 -1.42
C ASP A 28 1.64 13.51 -2.76
N VAL A 29 0.33 13.28 -2.74
CA VAL A 29 -0.49 13.31 -3.96
C VAL A 29 -1.69 14.23 -3.79
N ASP A 30 -1.94 15.01 -4.84
CA ASP A 30 -3.17 15.77 -5.04
C ASP A 30 -3.93 15.19 -6.24
N PHE A 31 -5.05 14.53 -5.95
CA PHE A 31 -5.89 13.87 -6.95
C PHE A 31 -6.65 14.85 -7.85
N ASN A 32 -6.77 16.13 -7.46
CA ASN A 32 -7.36 17.16 -8.33
C ASN A 32 -6.53 17.40 -9.60
N THR A 33 -5.26 17.02 -9.60
CA THR A 33 -4.33 17.22 -10.72
C THR A 33 -4.50 16.20 -11.85
N TYR A 34 -5.24 15.11 -11.60
CA TYR A 34 -5.49 14.06 -12.59
C TYR A 34 -6.74 14.35 -13.42
N ALA A 35 -6.75 13.90 -14.67
CA ALA A 35 -7.92 14.03 -15.52
C ALA A 35 -9.10 13.21 -14.97
N ALA A 36 -10.32 13.72 -15.14
CA ALA A 36 -11.54 13.02 -14.73
C ALA A 36 -11.64 11.65 -15.40
N GLY A 37 -12.08 10.64 -14.66
CA GLY A 37 -12.17 9.25 -15.13
C GLY A 37 -10.84 8.50 -15.21
N THR A 38 -9.71 9.13 -14.87
CA THR A 38 -8.42 8.43 -14.78
C THR A 38 -8.51 7.32 -13.73
N LEU A 39 -8.12 6.10 -14.09
CA LEU A 39 -8.06 4.97 -13.17
C LEU A 39 -6.75 5.00 -12.38
N ILE A 40 -6.86 5.00 -11.06
CA ILE A 40 -5.76 4.92 -10.12
C ILE A 40 -5.89 3.60 -9.35
N SER A 41 -4.85 2.77 -9.42
CA SER A 41 -4.72 1.54 -8.68
C SER A 41 -3.33 1.41 -8.05
N ASP A 42 -2.25 1.49 -8.82
CA ASP A 42 -0.88 1.24 -8.35
C ASP A 42 0.15 2.26 -8.86
N GLN A 43 -0.32 3.37 -9.46
CA GLN A 43 0.54 4.39 -10.06
C GLN A 43 1.29 5.24 -9.03
N ILE A 44 0.90 5.20 -7.75
CA ILE A 44 1.51 5.97 -6.67
C ILE A 44 2.35 5.02 -5.82
N ALA A 45 3.67 5.22 -5.83
CA ALA A 45 4.59 4.39 -5.06
C ALA A 45 4.23 4.37 -3.57
N GLY A 46 4.20 3.18 -2.97
CA GLY A 46 3.92 3.02 -1.55
C GLY A 46 2.47 2.70 -1.20
N VAL A 47 1.53 2.79 -2.16
CA VAL A 47 0.10 2.57 -1.90
C VAL A 47 -0.62 2.02 -3.13
N THR A 48 -1.59 1.16 -2.89
CA THR A 48 -2.55 0.71 -3.90
C THR A 48 -3.96 1.11 -3.52
N PHE A 49 -4.79 1.38 -4.53
CA PHE A 49 -6.16 1.86 -4.38
C PHE A 49 -7.13 0.88 -5.03
N SER A 50 -8.24 0.62 -4.35
CA SER A 50 -9.34 -0.15 -4.92
C SER A 50 -10.70 0.30 -4.38
N VAL A 51 -11.73 0.06 -5.19
CA VAL A 51 -13.13 0.22 -4.81
C VAL A 51 -13.70 -1.16 -4.54
N LEU A 52 -14.36 -1.32 -3.39
CA LEU A 52 -14.93 -2.58 -2.92
C LEU A 52 -16.35 -2.38 -2.40
N GLY A 53 -17.15 -3.45 -2.43
CA GLY A 53 -18.51 -3.49 -1.88
C GLY A 53 -19.53 -2.62 -2.61
N GLY A 54 -20.81 -2.74 -2.24
CA GLY A 54 -21.89 -1.94 -2.81
C GLY A 54 -22.43 -2.42 -4.17
N PRO A 55 -23.44 -1.72 -4.74
CA PRO A 55 -24.01 -2.01 -6.05
C PRO A 55 -23.07 -1.77 -7.24
N GLY A 56 -22.05 -0.90 -7.11
CA GLY A 56 -21.06 -0.67 -8.15
C GLY A 56 -20.05 -1.82 -8.29
N PRO A 57 -19.40 -1.97 -9.46
CA PRO A 57 -18.36 -2.98 -9.62
C PRO A 57 -17.11 -2.64 -8.79
N SER A 58 -16.43 -3.67 -8.29
CA SER A 58 -15.13 -3.53 -7.63
C SER A 58 -14.00 -3.40 -8.65
N GLY A 59 -12.92 -2.69 -8.30
CA GLY A 59 -11.77 -2.50 -9.20
C GLY A 59 -10.92 -1.27 -8.85
N ALA A 60 -10.15 -0.79 -9.82
CA ALA A 60 -9.37 0.44 -9.68
C ALA A 60 -10.29 1.64 -9.41
N ALA A 61 -9.88 2.52 -8.49
CA ALA A 61 -10.63 3.73 -8.21
C ALA A 61 -10.41 4.76 -9.32
N ALA A 62 -11.44 5.52 -9.67
CA ALA A 62 -11.38 6.51 -10.72
C ALA A 62 -11.49 7.92 -10.16
N ILE A 63 -10.86 8.90 -10.82
CA ILE A 63 -11.07 10.32 -10.52
C ILE A 63 -12.51 10.70 -10.84
N ASP A 64 -13.18 11.40 -9.90
CA ASP A 64 -14.55 11.87 -10.05
C ASP A 64 -14.76 12.65 -11.36
N THR A 65 -15.88 12.33 -12.03
CA THR A 65 -16.32 12.93 -13.29
C THR A 65 -17.55 13.82 -13.12
N LEU A 66 -18.22 13.79 -11.97
CA LEU A 66 -19.45 14.56 -11.74
C LEU A 66 -19.17 16.01 -11.32
N ASN A 67 -18.09 16.26 -10.59
CA ASN A 67 -17.74 17.62 -10.14
C ASN A 67 -16.31 18.00 -10.55
N GLU A 68 -16.19 18.83 -11.60
CA GLU A 68 -14.88 19.27 -12.08
C GLU A 68 -14.13 20.22 -11.15
N SER A 69 -14.85 20.91 -10.26
CA SER A 69 -14.25 21.89 -9.33
C SER A 69 -13.75 21.26 -8.03
N THR A 70 -14.12 20.01 -7.74
CA THR A 70 -13.82 19.30 -6.48
C THR A 70 -13.44 17.84 -6.75
N LYS A 71 -12.69 17.61 -7.84
CA LYS A 71 -12.30 16.27 -8.30
C LYS A 71 -11.45 15.57 -7.24
N GLY A 72 -11.65 14.27 -7.06
CA GLY A 72 -10.76 13.47 -6.24
C GLY A 72 -10.90 12.01 -6.57
N LEU A 73 -10.07 11.18 -5.96
CA LEU A 73 -10.15 9.75 -6.12
C LEU A 73 -11.44 9.24 -5.48
N SER A 74 -12.36 8.76 -6.31
CA SER A 74 -13.72 8.43 -5.89
C SER A 74 -13.86 6.97 -5.48
N ASN A 75 -14.92 6.67 -4.71
CA ASN A 75 -15.43 5.32 -4.52
C ASN A 75 -16.17 4.77 -5.75
N SER A 76 -15.66 5.01 -6.96
CA SER A 76 -16.21 4.48 -8.21
C SER A 76 -15.09 4.05 -9.13
N THR A 77 -15.34 3.00 -9.92
CA THR A 77 -14.43 2.55 -10.99
C THR A 77 -14.59 3.34 -12.28
N THR A 78 -15.54 4.27 -12.34
CA THR A 78 -15.79 5.12 -13.53
C THR A 78 -15.84 6.61 -13.20
N GLY A 79 -15.69 6.98 -11.91
CA GLY A 79 -15.76 8.35 -11.45
C GLY A 79 -17.19 8.89 -11.37
N LYS A 80 -18.19 8.00 -11.43
CA LYS A 80 -19.62 8.32 -11.34
C LYS A 80 -20.41 7.14 -10.80
N TYR A 81 -21.72 7.29 -10.65
CA TYR A 81 -22.60 6.18 -10.30
C TYR A 81 -22.60 5.05 -11.36
N PRO A 82 -22.75 3.78 -10.94
CA PRO A 82 -22.87 3.32 -9.56
C PRO A 82 -21.53 3.37 -8.81
N THR A 83 -21.59 3.59 -7.50
CA THR A 83 -20.42 3.64 -6.61
C THR A 83 -20.28 2.37 -5.79
N GLY A 84 -19.07 2.10 -5.30
CA GLY A 84 -18.81 1.11 -4.28
C GLY A 84 -19.02 1.67 -2.87
N SER A 85 -19.09 0.79 -1.88
CA SER A 85 -19.26 1.20 -0.48
C SER A 85 -17.93 1.58 0.19
N ILE A 86 -16.82 1.03 -0.31
CA ILE A 86 -15.50 1.16 0.28
C ILE A 86 -14.51 1.68 -0.77
N LEU A 87 -13.73 2.70 -0.39
CA LEU A 87 -12.46 3.03 -1.02
C LEU A 87 -11.33 2.52 -0.11
N ASP A 88 -10.56 1.56 -0.61
CA ASP A 88 -9.54 0.80 0.12
C ASP A 88 -8.15 1.25 -0.34
N LEU A 89 -7.32 1.67 0.62
CA LEU A 89 -5.94 2.08 0.42
C LEU A 89 -5.03 1.09 1.13
N LYS A 90 -4.25 0.31 0.38
CA LYS A 90 -3.30 -0.64 0.93
C LYS A 90 -1.88 -0.16 0.72
N PHE A 91 -1.20 0.15 1.81
CA PHE A 91 0.20 0.54 1.77
C PHE A 91 1.08 -0.68 1.51
N THR A 92 2.14 -0.50 0.72
CA THR A 92 3.12 -1.57 0.47
C THR A 92 4.06 -1.80 1.66
N GLY A 93 3.94 -0.97 2.69
CA GLY A 93 4.66 -1.06 3.94
C GLY A 93 3.85 -0.44 5.07
N LEU A 94 4.51 0.01 6.14
CA LEU A 94 3.84 0.61 7.29
C LEU A 94 3.84 2.14 7.18
N ALA A 95 2.66 2.71 7.00
CA ALA A 95 2.44 4.14 6.87
C ALA A 95 2.34 4.84 8.22
N ASN A 96 2.94 6.04 8.28
CA ASN A 96 2.92 6.95 9.43
C ASN A 96 2.65 8.38 8.94
N LEU A 97 2.25 9.26 9.86
CA LEU A 97 1.97 10.67 9.56
C LEU A 97 0.95 10.81 8.41
N VAL A 98 -0.09 9.97 8.44
CA VAL A 98 -1.11 9.93 7.39
C VAL A 98 -2.01 11.16 7.53
N ASN A 99 -1.99 12.00 6.50
CA ASN A 99 -2.83 13.18 6.37
C ASN A 99 -3.60 13.10 5.06
N PHE A 100 -4.86 13.49 5.06
CA PHE A 100 -5.66 13.54 3.84
C PHE A 100 -6.70 14.65 3.87
N THR A 101 -7.16 15.02 2.68
CA THR A 101 -8.38 15.82 2.52
C THR A 101 -9.45 15.00 1.83
N PHE A 102 -10.69 15.21 2.23
CA PHE A 102 -11.81 14.37 1.82
C PHE A 102 -13.03 15.24 1.53
N ASN A 103 -13.80 14.89 0.51
CA ASN A 103 -15.12 15.44 0.27
C ASN A 103 -16.14 14.31 0.33
N ASN A 104 -17.16 14.48 1.16
CA ASN A 104 -18.25 13.52 1.29
C ASN A 104 -19.54 14.16 0.77
N TYR A 105 -20.14 13.56 -0.25
CA TYR A 105 -21.44 14.01 -0.78
C TYR A 105 -22.61 13.25 -0.15
N GLY A 106 -22.36 12.54 0.95
CA GLY A 106 -23.38 11.88 1.76
C GLY A 106 -23.96 12.84 2.76
N ASP A 107 -25.27 12.77 2.95
CA ASP A 107 -26.01 13.75 3.75
C ASP A 107 -25.98 13.45 5.26
N GLU A 108 -25.61 12.24 5.66
CA GLU A 108 -25.69 11.81 7.05
C GLU A 108 -24.39 12.09 7.81
N SER A 109 -24.54 12.79 8.93
CA SER A 109 -23.43 13.14 9.82
C SER A 109 -23.13 12.08 10.87
N THR A 110 -24.03 11.11 11.12
CA THR A 110 -23.82 10.00 12.05
C THR A 110 -24.61 8.76 11.64
N GLY A 111 -24.24 7.57 12.15
CA GLY A 111 -25.02 6.35 11.97
C GLY A 111 -24.90 5.72 10.58
N ARG A 112 -25.95 5.01 10.15
CA ARG A 112 -26.05 4.47 8.79
C ARG A 112 -26.15 5.64 7.83
N GLY A 113 -25.34 5.67 6.79
CA GLY A 113 -25.26 6.82 5.89
C GLY A 113 -24.07 7.75 6.18
N ALA A 114 -23.44 7.65 7.34
CA ALA A 114 -22.22 8.41 7.60
C ALA A 114 -21.00 7.70 7.01
N THR A 115 -20.07 8.48 6.44
CA THR A 115 -18.79 7.94 5.97
C THR A 115 -17.78 7.93 7.11
N PHE A 116 -17.08 6.82 7.27
CA PHE A 116 -16.01 6.66 8.25
C PHE A 116 -14.71 6.28 7.57
N TYR A 117 -13.59 6.75 8.12
CA TYR A 117 -12.31 6.11 7.87
C TYR A 117 -12.04 5.04 8.93
N THR A 118 -11.35 3.97 8.56
CA THR A 118 -10.81 2.99 9.50
C THR A 118 -9.40 2.61 9.06
N ALA A 119 -8.43 2.79 9.94
CA ALA A 119 -7.05 2.41 9.75
C ALA A 119 -6.79 1.07 10.44
N TYR A 120 -6.06 0.19 9.76
CA TYR A 120 -5.72 -1.14 10.23
C TYR A 120 -4.21 -1.39 10.24
N ASP A 121 -3.77 -2.23 11.16
CA ASP A 121 -2.42 -2.78 11.14
C ASP A 121 -2.26 -3.89 10.07
N ALA A 122 -1.05 -4.43 9.93
CA ALA A 122 -0.75 -5.51 8.99
C ALA A 122 -1.47 -6.84 9.29
N LEU A 123 -2.02 -7.00 10.50
CA LEU A 123 -2.78 -8.18 10.92
C LEU A 123 -4.29 -7.99 10.75
N GLY A 124 -4.74 -6.79 10.35
CA GLY A 124 -6.14 -6.43 10.19
C GLY A 124 -6.82 -5.95 11.49
N SER A 125 -6.07 -5.66 12.55
CA SER A 125 -6.62 -5.05 13.76
C SER A 125 -6.88 -3.56 13.52
N VAL A 126 -7.99 -3.04 14.03
CA VAL A 126 -8.30 -1.61 13.96
C VAL A 126 -7.33 -0.82 14.85
N LEU A 127 -6.62 0.13 14.26
CA LEU A 127 -5.74 1.06 14.96
C LEU A 127 -6.49 2.36 15.32
N GLU A 128 -7.27 2.87 14.38
CA GLU A 128 -8.01 4.13 14.52
C GLU A 128 -9.23 4.12 13.61
N SER A 129 -10.30 4.78 14.04
CA SER A 129 -11.45 5.07 13.18
C SER A 129 -12.04 6.42 13.55
N GLY A 130 -12.58 7.11 12.56
CA GLY A 130 -13.23 8.39 12.75
C GLY A 130 -14.24 8.68 11.65
N ASN A 131 -15.13 9.61 11.94
CA ASN A 131 -16.16 10.07 11.01
C ASN A 131 -15.60 11.22 10.16
N VAL A 132 -15.80 11.17 8.84
CA VAL A 132 -15.35 12.24 7.94
C VAL A 132 -16.41 13.31 7.68
N GLY A 133 -17.63 13.18 8.21
CA GLY A 133 -18.69 14.18 8.12
C GLY A 133 -18.96 14.61 6.68
N GLY A 134 -19.10 15.91 6.42
CA GLY A 134 -19.20 16.49 5.07
C GLY A 134 -17.86 16.58 4.31
N GLY A 135 -16.77 16.06 4.88
CA GLY A 135 -15.42 16.24 4.38
C GLY A 135 -14.58 17.21 5.23
N GLY A 136 -13.38 17.52 4.74
CA GLY A 136 -12.40 18.38 5.42
C GLY A 136 -10.98 17.82 5.37
N SER A 137 -10.14 18.27 6.30
CA SER A 137 -8.75 17.83 6.46
C SER A 137 -8.62 16.95 7.70
N PHE A 138 -7.90 15.84 7.57
CA PHE A 138 -7.75 14.84 8.61
C PHE A 138 -6.27 14.48 8.78
N SER A 139 -5.87 14.25 10.03
CA SER A 139 -4.55 13.74 10.41
C SER A 139 -4.77 12.58 11.36
N LEU A 140 -4.25 11.41 11.02
CA LEU A 140 -4.34 10.22 11.87
C LEU A 140 -3.26 10.27 12.94
N ALA A 141 -3.63 9.89 14.16
CA ALA A 141 -2.70 9.75 15.27
C ALA A 141 -2.01 8.37 15.25
N ALA A 142 -2.68 7.37 14.65
CA ALA A 142 -2.13 6.04 14.48
C ALA A 142 -0.85 6.01 13.63
N THR A 143 0.02 5.07 13.99
CA THR A 143 1.26 4.74 13.29
C THR A 143 1.23 3.26 12.93
N GLY A 144 2.06 2.85 11.98
CA GLY A 144 2.09 1.45 11.55
C GLY A 144 0.87 1.02 10.74
N ILE A 145 0.26 1.95 9.99
CA ILE A 145 -0.96 1.70 9.21
C ILE A 145 -0.60 0.90 7.96
N ALA A 146 -1.21 -0.26 7.76
CA ALA A 146 -1.04 -1.08 6.56
C ALA A 146 -2.21 -0.90 5.57
N ASP A 147 -3.40 -0.63 6.08
CA ASP A 147 -4.63 -0.48 5.30
C ASP A 147 -5.45 0.69 5.86
N LEU A 148 -5.97 1.54 4.99
CA LEU A 148 -6.89 2.64 5.31
C LEU A 148 -8.13 2.53 4.43
N ARG A 149 -9.30 2.41 5.06
CA ARG A 149 -10.57 2.28 4.35
C ARG A 149 -11.50 3.43 4.63
N PHE A 150 -12.10 3.96 3.59
CA PHE A 150 -13.26 4.86 3.69
C PHE A 150 -14.52 4.06 3.38
N ASN A 151 -15.48 4.02 4.28
CA ASN A 151 -16.69 3.22 4.16
C ASN A 151 -17.93 4.09 4.42
N ASN A 152 -18.90 4.04 3.52
CA ASN A 152 -20.17 4.77 3.64
C ASN A 152 -21.18 4.15 4.63
N ASN A 153 -20.85 3.03 5.27
CA ASN A 153 -21.62 2.42 6.35
C ASN A 153 -23.09 2.08 5.98
N THR A 154 -23.34 1.72 4.73
CA THR A 154 -24.69 1.35 4.25
C THR A 154 -24.84 -0.14 3.91
N ASN A 155 -23.76 -0.92 4.04
CA ASN A 155 -23.71 -2.32 3.60
C ASN A 155 -24.16 -2.53 2.15
N GLY A 156 -23.94 -1.54 1.29
CA GLY A 156 -24.29 -1.59 -0.13
C GLY A 156 -25.77 -1.42 -0.46
N THR A 157 -26.59 -1.00 0.49
CA THR A 157 -28.01 -0.71 0.22
C THR A 157 -28.22 0.64 -0.44
N GLU A 158 -27.38 1.63 -0.10
CA GLU A 158 -27.41 3.00 -0.59
C GLU A 158 -25.97 3.48 -0.73
N ASN A 159 -25.60 4.09 -1.85
CA ASN A 159 -24.28 4.67 -1.97
C ASN A 159 -24.36 6.05 -2.62
N TRP A 160 -23.54 6.97 -2.14
CA TRP A 160 -23.23 8.25 -2.78
C TRP A 160 -21.77 8.25 -3.23
N ILE A 161 -21.37 9.27 -3.99
CA ILE A 161 -19.97 9.53 -4.28
C ILE A 161 -19.30 10.16 -3.07
N PHE A 162 -18.10 9.74 -2.74
CA PHE A 162 -17.18 10.49 -1.91
C PHE A 162 -15.80 10.45 -2.54
N THR A 163 -14.96 11.43 -2.23
CA THR A 163 -13.65 11.56 -2.87
C THR A 163 -12.54 11.83 -1.86
N LEU A 164 -11.42 11.13 -2.04
CA LEU A 164 -10.14 11.47 -1.44
C LEU A 164 -9.44 12.50 -2.34
N ASN A 165 -9.21 13.71 -1.85
CA ASN A 165 -8.66 14.80 -2.67
C ASN A 165 -7.13 14.88 -2.56
N THR A 166 -6.58 14.72 -1.36
CA THR A 166 -5.13 14.63 -1.16
C THR A 166 -4.79 13.51 -0.20
N LEU A 167 -3.60 12.94 -0.35
CA LEU A 167 -3.03 11.96 0.56
C LEU A 167 -1.55 12.25 0.77
N LYS A 168 -1.14 12.35 2.04
CA LYS A 168 0.26 12.43 2.45
C LYS A 168 0.55 11.35 3.48
N ALA A 169 1.63 10.61 3.30
CA ALA A 169 2.06 9.59 4.25
C ALA A 169 3.55 9.28 4.09
N ASN A 170 4.19 8.82 5.17
CA ASN A 170 5.52 8.23 5.10
C ASN A 170 5.41 6.72 5.25
N VAL A 171 5.67 5.98 4.18
CA VAL A 171 5.61 4.52 4.16
C VAL A 171 7.00 3.98 4.42
N SER A 172 7.18 3.46 5.63
CA SER A 172 8.39 2.71 5.97
C SER A 172 8.34 1.34 5.30
N PRO A 173 9.45 0.89 4.69
CA PRO A 173 9.49 -0.42 4.10
C PRO A 173 9.31 -1.48 5.18
N VAL A 174 8.51 -2.50 4.90
CA VAL A 174 8.52 -3.71 5.72
C VAL A 174 9.80 -4.46 5.35
N PRO A 175 10.71 -4.75 6.30
CA PRO A 175 11.88 -5.56 6.03
C PRO A 175 11.42 -6.86 5.38
N GLU A 176 11.96 -7.17 4.20
CA GLU A 176 11.66 -8.44 3.57
C GLU A 176 11.98 -9.56 4.56
N PRO A 177 11.17 -10.64 4.62
CA PRO A 177 11.44 -11.72 5.53
C PRO A 177 12.87 -12.21 5.32
N GLU A 178 13.59 -12.43 6.41
CA GLU A 178 14.90 -13.08 6.44
C GLU A 178 14.93 -14.39 5.64
N THR A 179 13.77 -14.93 5.25
CA THR A 179 13.56 -15.96 4.24
C THR A 179 14.41 -15.80 2.98
N TYR A 180 14.58 -14.61 2.40
CA TYR A 180 15.46 -14.48 1.23
C TYR A 180 16.94 -14.69 1.59
N ALA A 181 17.36 -14.16 2.74
CA ALA A 181 18.69 -14.40 3.27
C ALA A 181 18.90 -15.88 3.61
N LEU A 182 17.94 -16.53 4.26
CA LEU A 182 17.96 -17.96 4.61
C LEU A 182 17.88 -18.86 3.39
N MET A 183 17.09 -18.50 2.38
CA MET A 183 17.03 -19.24 1.10
C MET A 183 18.36 -19.12 0.36
N GLY A 184 18.94 -17.91 0.31
CA GLY A 184 20.28 -17.69 -0.24
C GLY A 184 21.35 -18.49 0.50
N LEU A 185 21.39 -18.42 1.83
CA LEU A 185 22.32 -19.16 2.66
C LEU A 185 22.11 -20.68 2.56
N GLY A 186 20.86 -21.14 2.49
CA GLY A 186 20.51 -22.54 2.31
C GLY A 186 21.02 -23.09 0.98
N LEU A 187 20.85 -22.34 -0.11
CA LEU A 187 21.39 -22.70 -1.42
C LEU A 187 22.93 -22.72 -1.42
N VAL A 188 23.57 -21.71 -0.85
CA VAL A 188 25.04 -21.67 -0.70
C VAL A 188 25.54 -22.86 0.12
N GLY A 189 24.87 -23.19 1.22
CA GLY A 189 25.15 -24.36 2.04
C GLY A 189 25.05 -25.67 1.26
N LEU A 190 24.01 -25.83 0.43
CA LEU A 190 23.80 -27.00 -0.42
C LEU A 190 24.91 -27.15 -1.49
N PHE A 191 25.27 -26.08 -2.17
CA PHE A 191 26.36 -26.10 -3.16
C PHE A 191 27.72 -26.38 -2.50
N ALA A 192 27.99 -25.82 -1.32
CA ALA A 192 29.19 -26.10 -0.54
C ALA A 192 29.26 -27.55 -0.03
N ALA A 193 28.12 -28.16 0.29
CA ALA A 193 28.04 -29.57 0.69
C ALA A 193 28.30 -30.52 -0.49
N ARG A 194 27.79 -30.21 -1.69
CA ARG A 194 28.03 -31.02 -2.91
C ARG A 194 29.51 -31.04 -3.31
N ARG A 195 30.22 -29.91 -3.18
CA ARG A 195 31.66 -29.83 -3.49
C ARG A 195 32.51 -30.66 -2.53
N ARG A 196 32.13 -30.76 -1.26
CA ARG A 196 32.85 -31.58 -0.27
C ARG A 196 32.77 -33.08 -0.56
N LYS A 197 31.66 -33.56 -1.13
CA LYS A 197 31.53 -34.96 -1.57
C LYS A 197 32.37 -35.30 -2.81
N ALA A 198 32.62 -34.34 -3.70
CA ALA A 198 33.41 -34.56 -4.91
C ALA A 198 34.94 -34.59 -4.69
N VAL A 199 35.41 -34.20 -3.49
CA VAL A 199 36.84 -34.17 -3.13
C VAL A 199 37.28 -35.40 -2.31
N SER A 200 36.35 -36.28 -1.92
CA SER A 200 36.64 -37.52 -1.16
C SER A 200 36.48 -38.81 -1.98
N ALA A 201 36.67 -38.76 -3.29
CA ALA A 201 36.81 -39.91 -4.19
C ALA A 201 38.11 -39.75 -4.99
#